data_AF-A0A396BX89-F1
#
_entry.id   AF-A0A396BX89-F1
#
_cell.length_a   1.000
_cell.length_b   1.000
_cell.length_c   1.000
_cell.angle_alpha   90.00
_cell.angle_beta   90.00
_cell.angle_gamma   90.00
#
_symmetry.space_group_name_H-M   'P 1'
#
loop_
_entity.id
_entity.type
_entity.pdbx_description
1 polymer ?
#
loop_
_entity_poly.entity_id
_entity_poly.type
_entity_poly.pdbx_seq_one_letter_code
_entity_poly.pdbx_strand_id
1 'polypeptide(L)'
;MSQDPIGFNGNNSTFYSYTPDINIWIDILGLDLHHIIPQAVWRKINKEFDNALKNIEGYVQNVTKKAVDISNLIDLDKPFHGNHPSYSEFVERQLKKLIGDDNLNLSSVKKLQDELRSLIDKAKELGKNLNDYFADDVLPKCK
;
A
#
# COMPACT_ATOMS: atom_id res chain seq x y z
N MET A 1 -17.52 27.82 41.72
CA MET A 1 -17.17 26.87 42.80
C MET A 1 -18.37 25.94 42.92
N SER A 2 -18.27 24.67 42.53
CA SER A 2 -17.58 23.64 43.30
C SER A 2 -16.80 22.70 42.39
N GLN A 3 -15.59 22.39 42.84
CA GLN A 3 -14.84 21.21 42.42
C GLN A 3 -15.64 19.97 42.83
N ASP A 4 -15.52 18.88 42.07
CA ASP A 4 -14.71 17.79 42.62
C ASP A 4 -14.12 16.86 41.55
N PRO A 5 -12.86 16.43 41.75
CA PRO A 5 -12.07 15.58 40.88
C PRO A 5 -12.28 14.10 41.24
N ILE A 6 -12.37 13.25 40.22
CA ILE A 6 -12.18 11.78 40.34
C ILE A 6 -12.90 11.15 41.55
N GLY A 7 -14.23 11.18 41.55
CA GLY A 7 -15.09 10.50 42.51
C GLY A 7 -15.78 9.29 41.88
N PHE A 8 -15.11 8.14 41.94
CA PHE A 8 -15.67 6.83 41.59
C PHE A 8 -16.83 6.51 42.55
N ASN A 9 -18.08 6.77 42.15
CA ASN A 9 -19.27 5.90 42.30
C ASN A 9 -20.54 6.63 41.84
N GLY A 10 -21.38 6.01 41.02
CA GLY A 10 -22.81 6.39 40.93
C GLY A 10 -23.39 6.60 39.53
N ASN A 11 -23.84 5.50 38.92
CA ASN A 11 -25.17 5.35 38.31
C ASN A 11 -25.82 6.60 37.68
N ASN A 12 -25.46 6.92 36.44
CA ASN A 12 -26.27 7.78 35.58
C ASN A 12 -26.28 7.17 34.17
N SER A 13 -27.47 6.87 33.63
CA SER A 13 -27.62 6.50 32.22
C SER A 13 -27.34 7.72 31.35
N THR A 14 -26.07 8.11 31.24
CA THR A 14 -25.65 9.05 30.22
C THR A 14 -25.71 8.31 28.90
N PHE A 15 -26.79 8.56 28.17
CA PHE A 15 -26.91 8.29 26.74
C PHE A 15 -25.63 8.79 26.06
N TYR A 16 -24.71 7.88 25.75
CA TYR A 16 -23.60 8.18 24.87
C TYR A 16 -24.20 8.30 23.47
N SER A 17 -24.55 9.52 23.08
CA SER A 17 -24.72 9.81 21.66
C SER A 17 -23.35 9.61 21.01
N TYR A 18 -23.20 8.53 20.26
CA TYR A 18 -22.12 8.40 19.28
C TYR A 18 -22.28 9.55 18.28
N THR A 19 -21.57 10.65 18.49
CA THR A 19 -21.33 11.60 17.41
C THR A 19 -20.42 10.89 16.41
N PRO A 20 -20.80 10.76 15.13
CA PRO A 20 -19.87 10.27 14.12
C PRO A 20 -18.67 11.22 14.09
N ASP A 21 -17.52 10.71 14.50
CA ASP A 21 -16.27 11.46 14.51
C ASP A 21 -15.91 11.79 13.07
N ILE A 22 -15.82 13.07 12.71
CA ILE A 22 -15.43 13.48 11.35
C ILE A 22 -13.93 13.28 11.08
N ASN A 23 -13.13 12.89 12.09
CA ASN A 23 -11.69 12.69 11.95
C ASN A 23 -11.30 11.30 11.41
N ILE A 24 -12.24 10.38 11.19
CA ILE A 24 -11.94 9.05 10.60
C ILE A 24 -11.69 9.07 9.08
N TRP A 25 -11.85 10.22 8.41
CA TRP A 25 -11.69 10.35 6.97
C TRP A 25 -10.40 11.04 6.53
N ILE A 26 -9.68 11.73 7.42
CA ILE A 26 -8.44 12.42 7.08
C ILE A 26 -7.29 11.72 7.81
N ASP A 27 -6.50 10.94 7.08
CA ASP A 27 -5.23 10.41 7.59
C ASP A 27 -4.17 11.53 7.59
N ILE A 28 -4.30 12.46 8.54
CA ILE A 28 -3.44 13.64 8.70
C ILE A 28 -1.98 13.24 8.92
N LEU A 29 -1.74 12.03 9.43
CA LEU A 29 -0.41 11.51 9.74
C LEU A 29 0.17 10.64 8.61
N GLY A 30 -0.62 10.28 7.60
CA GLY A 30 -0.20 9.41 6.51
C GLY A 30 0.25 8.04 7.00
N LEU A 31 -0.46 7.48 7.97
CA LEU A 31 -0.20 6.16 8.55
C LEU A 31 -0.70 5.01 7.66
N ASP A 32 -1.67 5.26 6.78
CA ASP A 32 -2.24 4.27 5.84
C ASP A 32 -1.51 4.38 4.49
N LEU A 33 -0.24 4.00 4.51
CA LEU A 33 0.63 4.00 3.34
C LEU A 33 0.56 2.68 2.59
N HIS A 34 0.24 2.74 1.30
CA HIS A 34 0.28 1.57 0.44
C HIS A 34 1.62 1.46 -0.28
N HIS A 35 2.26 0.29 -0.20
CA HIS A 35 3.44 0.00 -1.00
C HIS A 35 3.07 -0.30 -2.45
N ILE A 36 3.65 0.43 -3.40
CA ILE A 36 3.50 0.15 -4.83
C ILE A 36 4.10 -1.22 -5.18
N ILE A 37 5.31 -1.50 -4.71
CA ILE A 37 5.86 -2.87 -4.71
C ILE A 37 5.55 -3.50 -3.35
N PRO A 38 4.59 -4.44 -3.25
CA PRO A 38 4.15 -4.97 -1.97
C PRO A 38 5.29 -5.59 -1.17
N GLN A 39 5.29 -5.39 0.15
CA GLN A 39 6.32 -5.92 1.04
C GLN A 39 6.47 -7.44 0.93
N ALA A 40 5.37 -8.17 0.70
CA ALA A 40 5.39 -9.61 0.48
C ALA A 40 6.19 -9.99 -0.77
N VAL A 41 5.96 -9.30 -1.89
CA VAL A 41 6.66 -9.52 -3.16
C VAL A 41 8.14 -9.17 -3.02
N TRP A 42 8.45 -8.02 -2.42
CA TRP A 42 9.84 -7.60 -2.17
C TRP A 42 10.61 -8.64 -1.35
N ARG A 43 10.02 -9.17 -0.26
CA ARG A 43 10.65 -10.22 0.55
C ARG A 43 10.86 -11.50 -0.27
N LYS A 44 9.86 -11.89 -1.07
CA LYS A 44 9.90 -13.10 -1.90
C LYS A 44 11.00 -13.01 -2.96
N ILE A 45 11.05 -11.93 -3.73
CA ILE A 45 12.07 -11.71 -4.76
C ILE A 45 13.48 -11.72 -4.16
N ASN A 46 13.70 -11.01 -3.04
CA ASN A 46 15.02 -11.02 -2.41
C ASN A 46 15.42 -12.40 -1.83
N LYS A 47 14.44 -13.23 -1.46
CA LYS A 47 14.71 -14.60 -1.03
C LYS A 47 15.02 -15.52 -2.22
N GLU A 48 14.34 -15.34 -3.33
CA GLU A 48 14.48 -16.19 -4.54
C GLU A 48 15.69 -15.82 -5.40
N PHE A 49 16.08 -14.54 -5.42
CA PHE A 49 17.10 -13.99 -6.33
C PHE A 49 18.24 -13.29 -5.59
N ASP A 50 18.75 -13.90 -4.52
CA ASP A 50 19.93 -13.45 -3.76
C ASP A 50 19.97 -11.93 -3.47
N ASN A 51 18.94 -11.44 -2.78
CA ASN A 51 18.81 -10.03 -2.40
C ASN A 51 18.83 -9.04 -3.59
N ALA A 52 18.43 -9.48 -4.79
CA ALA A 52 18.44 -8.69 -6.03
C ALA A 52 17.94 -7.24 -5.86
N LEU A 53 16.78 -7.02 -5.23
CA LEU A 53 16.24 -5.67 -5.03
C LEU A 53 16.98 -4.87 -3.96
N LYS A 54 17.46 -5.52 -2.89
CA LYS A 54 18.27 -4.85 -1.85
C LYS A 54 19.63 -4.40 -2.36
N ASN A 55 20.18 -5.11 -3.34
CA ASN A 55 21.49 -4.83 -3.92
C ASN A 55 21.44 -3.72 -4.97
N ILE A 56 20.25 -3.24 -5.35
CA ILE A 56 20.11 -2.08 -6.25
C ILE A 56 20.47 -0.82 -5.45
N GLU A 57 21.58 -0.20 -5.83
CA GLU A 57 21.99 1.07 -5.24
C GLU A 57 20.90 2.14 -5.43
N GLY A 58 20.55 2.82 -4.34
CA GLY A 58 19.54 3.88 -4.33
C GLY A 58 18.09 3.40 -4.28
N TYR A 59 17.82 2.10 -4.31
CA TYR A 59 16.46 1.58 -4.06
C TYR A 59 16.23 1.37 -2.56
N VAL A 60 15.11 1.88 -2.05
CA VAL A 60 14.74 1.73 -0.64
C VAL A 60 13.32 1.20 -0.53
N GLN A 61 13.17 0.04 0.14
CA GLN A 61 11.88 -0.48 0.55
C GLN A 61 11.40 0.25 1.81
N ASN A 62 11.00 1.51 1.61
CA ASN A 62 10.63 2.41 2.68
C ASN A 62 9.26 2.06 3.25
N VAL A 63 9.06 2.23 4.56
CA VAL A 63 7.79 1.97 5.27
C VAL A 63 7.14 3.23 5.86
N THR A 64 7.72 4.42 5.64
CA THR A 64 7.19 5.68 6.20
C THR A 64 7.31 6.87 5.21
N LYS A 65 6.42 7.85 5.29
CA LYS A 65 6.53 9.13 4.52
C LYS A 65 7.76 9.98 4.89
N LYS A 66 8.52 9.62 5.92
CA LYS A 66 9.64 10.41 6.48
C LYS A 66 11.01 10.07 5.90
N ALA A 67 11.14 9.00 5.10
CA ALA A 67 12.43 8.64 4.54
C ALA A 67 12.76 9.46 3.27
N VAL A 68 14.05 9.44 2.91
CA VAL A 68 14.61 10.18 1.77
C VAL A 68 13.98 9.77 0.44
N ASP A 69 13.59 8.50 0.31
CA ASP A 69 12.89 7.98 -0.87
C ASP A 69 11.50 7.45 -0.49
N ILE A 70 10.46 8.15 -0.97
CA ILE A 70 9.05 7.76 -0.81
C ILE A 70 8.46 7.23 -2.13
N SER A 71 9.30 6.96 -3.15
CA SER A 71 8.86 6.55 -4.48
C SER A 71 8.16 5.19 -4.51
N ASN A 72 8.28 4.36 -3.47
CA ASN A 72 7.52 3.11 -3.36
C ASN A 72 6.20 3.26 -2.58
N LEU A 73 5.82 4.47 -2.19
CA LEU A 73 4.65 4.73 -1.37
C LEU A 73 3.60 5.50 -2.18
N ILE A 74 2.34 5.13 -1.98
CA ILE A 74 1.18 5.82 -2.52
C ILE A 74 0.11 5.93 -1.42
N ASP A 75 -0.54 7.08 -1.38
CA ASP A 75 -1.69 7.34 -0.50
C ASP A 75 -2.95 6.85 -1.20
N LEU A 76 -3.58 5.82 -0.65
CA LEU A 76 -4.78 5.21 -1.22
C LEU A 76 -5.94 5.33 -0.23
N ASP A 77 -7.16 5.50 -0.74
CA ASP A 77 -8.32 5.48 0.14
C ASP A 77 -8.50 4.06 0.72
N LYS A 78 -9.04 3.96 1.94
CA LYS A 78 -9.37 2.68 2.63
C LYS A 78 -9.97 1.56 1.77
N PRO A 79 -10.87 1.77 0.79
CA PRO A 79 -11.36 0.69 -0.08
C PRO A 79 -10.28 0.06 -1.01
N PHE A 80 -9.13 0.71 -1.17
CA PHE A 80 -7.97 0.23 -1.91
C PHE A 80 -6.86 -0.31 -0.98
N HIS A 81 -7.14 -0.38 0.33
CA HIS A 81 -6.31 -1.08 1.31
C HIS A 81 -6.83 -2.52 1.50
N GLY A 82 -5.94 -3.51 1.46
CA GLY A 82 -6.32 -4.91 1.65
C GLY A 82 -5.29 -5.90 1.10
N ASN A 83 -5.66 -7.18 1.17
CA ASN A 83 -4.91 -8.25 0.51
C ASN A 83 -5.26 -8.25 -0.98
N HIS A 84 -4.31 -7.88 -1.84
CA HIS A 84 -4.47 -7.88 -3.30
C HIS A 84 -3.58 -8.97 -3.92
N PRO A 85 -4.02 -10.25 -3.91
CA PRO A 85 -3.23 -11.34 -4.45
C PRO A 85 -2.96 -11.17 -5.96
N SER A 86 -3.96 -10.77 -6.76
CA SER A 86 -3.78 -10.57 -8.20
C SER A 86 -2.85 -9.41 -8.53
N TYR A 87 -2.89 -8.34 -7.74
CA TYR A 87 -1.91 -7.25 -7.85
C TYR A 87 -0.51 -7.73 -7.50
N SER A 88 -0.35 -8.44 -6.38
CA SER A 88 0.93 -8.98 -5.93
C SER A 88 1.54 -9.94 -6.96
N GLU A 89 0.71 -10.80 -7.56
CA GLU A 89 1.10 -11.73 -8.61
C GLU A 89 1.58 -10.98 -9.87
N PHE A 90 0.85 -9.94 -10.29
CA PHE A 90 1.26 -9.11 -11.42
C PHE A 90 2.62 -8.45 -11.17
N VAL A 91 2.81 -7.82 -10.01
CA VAL A 91 4.07 -7.16 -9.64
C VAL A 91 5.21 -8.16 -9.58
N GLU A 92 4.98 -9.34 -8.98
CA GLU A 92 5.97 -10.41 -8.92
C GLU A 92 6.39 -10.86 -10.34
N ARG A 93 5.43 -11.04 -11.24
CA ARG A 93 5.70 -11.45 -12.63
C ARG A 93 6.54 -10.41 -13.38
N GLN A 94 6.24 -9.13 -13.21
CA GLN A 94 7.01 -8.04 -13.82
C GLN A 94 8.45 -8.01 -13.30
N LEU A 95 8.65 -8.17 -12.00
CA LEU A 95 9.98 -8.22 -11.39
C LEU A 95 10.78 -9.44 -11.85
N LYS A 96 10.15 -10.62 -11.89
CA LYS A 96 10.77 -11.84 -12.42
C LYS A 96 11.18 -11.70 -13.88
N LYS A 97 10.36 -11.03 -14.69
CA LYS A 97 10.70 -10.72 -16.08
C LYS A 97 11.93 -9.80 -16.18
N LEU A 98 11.97 -8.71 -15.40
CA LEU A 98 13.14 -7.82 -15.36
C LEU A 98 14.43 -8.55 -14.97
N ILE A 99 14.34 -9.50 -14.03
CA ILE A 99 15.48 -10.33 -13.61
C ILE A 99 15.89 -11.29 -14.72
N GLY A 100 14.93 -11.99 -15.34
CA GLY A 100 15.20 -12.93 -16.43
C GLY A 100 15.80 -12.27 -17.66
N ASP A 101 15.46 -11.00 -17.91
CA ASP A 101 15.98 -10.19 -19.02
C ASP A 101 17.31 -9.47 -18.66
N ASP A 102 17.89 -9.74 -17.48
CA ASP A 102 19.09 -9.06 -16.93
C ASP A 102 18.99 -7.52 -16.92
N ASN A 103 17.77 -7.01 -16.75
CA ASN A 103 17.43 -5.59 -16.82
C ASN A 103 17.03 -5.02 -15.45
N LEU A 104 17.25 -5.76 -14.36
CA LEU A 104 16.91 -5.29 -13.01
C LEU A 104 17.93 -4.24 -12.53
N ASN A 105 17.53 -2.97 -12.52
CA ASN A 105 18.31 -1.84 -12.02
C ASN A 105 17.38 -0.73 -11.50
N LEU A 106 17.94 0.33 -10.91
CA LEU A 106 17.14 1.40 -10.31
C LEU A 106 16.18 2.06 -11.31
N SER A 107 16.61 2.27 -12.55
CA SER A 107 15.80 2.92 -13.58
C SER A 107 14.60 2.05 -13.98
N SER A 108 14.82 0.75 -14.19
CA SER A 108 13.73 -0.17 -14.53
C SER A 108 12.76 -0.39 -13.37
N VAL A 109 13.22 -0.42 -12.13
CA VAL A 109 12.36 -0.49 -10.94
C VAL A 109 11.53 0.78 -10.78
N LYS A 110 12.12 1.97 -10.97
CA LYS A 110 11.36 3.24 -10.93
C LYS A 110 10.32 3.31 -12.05
N LYS A 111 10.70 2.90 -13.26
CA LYS A 111 9.75 2.81 -14.37
C LYS A 111 8.58 1.87 -14.05
N LEU A 112 8.86 0.71 -13.44
CA LEU A 112 7.82 -0.20 -12.99
C LEU A 112 6.92 0.45 -11.92
N GLN A 113 7.49 1.19 -10.95
CA GLN A 113 6.69 1.91 -9.96
C GLN A 113 5.77 2.95 -10.60
N ASP A 114 6.24 3.68 -11.61
CA ASP A 114 5.43 4.67 -12.32
C ASP A 114 4.33 4.02 -13.17
N GLU A 115 4.63 2.89 -13.82
CA GLU A 115 3.63 2.08 -14.52
C GLU A 115 2.55 1.57 -13.55
N LEU A 116 2.96 1.04 -12.39
CA LEU A 116 2.05 0.57 -11.35
C LEU A 116 1.18 1.70 -10.79
N ARG A 117 1.75 2.89 -10.56
CA ARG A 117 0.97 4.08 -10.18
C ARG A 117 -0.12 4.39 -11.20
N SER A 118 0.24 4.44 -12.49
CA SER A 118 -0.74 4.71 -13.55
C SER A 118 -1.85 3.66 -13.59
N LEU A 119 -1.53 2.38 -13.35
CA LEU A 119 -2.52 1.32 -13.27
C LEU A 119 -3.44 1.45 -12.04
N ILE A 120 -2.87 1.83 -10.89
CA ILE A 120 -3.65 2.11 -9.68
C ILE A 120 -4.58 3.30 -9.91
N ASP A 121 -4.10 4.39 -10.51
CA ASP A 121 -4.92 5.56 -10.83
C ASP A 121 -6.07 5.20 -11.78
N LYS A 122 -5.82 4.37 -12.80
CA LYS A 122 -6.88 3.84 -13.67
C LYS A 122 -7.90 3.00 -12.91
N ALA A 123 -7.46 2.15 -11.98
CA ALA A 123 -8.38 1.38 -11.14
C ALA A 123 -9.27 2.30 -10.30
N LYS A 124 -8.69 3.39 -9.75
CA LYS A 124 -9.42 4.43 -9.01
C LYS A 124 -10.43 5.16 -9.90
N GLU A 125 -10.04 5.58 -11.10
CA GLU A 125 -10.93 6.22 -12.08
C GLU A 125 -12.12 5.33 -12.46
N LEU A 126 -11.89 4.02 -12.56
CA LEU A 126 -12.93 3.02 -12.83
C LEU A 126 -13.75 2.62 -11.60
N GLY A 127 -13.40 3.11 -10.41
CA GLY A 127 -14.02 2.71 -9.14
C GLY A 127 -13.85 1.23 -8.81
N LYS A 128 -12.87 0.55 -9.41
CA LYS A 128 -12.58 -0.87 -9.17
C LYS A 128 -11.53 -1.01 -8.08
N ASN A 129 -11.69 -1.98 -7.18
CA ASN A 129 -10.59 -2.32 -6.27
C ASN A 129 -9.41 -2.92 -7.06
N LEU A 130 -8.20 -2.88 -6.48
CA LEU A 130 -6.99 -3.35 -7.16
C LEU A 130 -7.03 -4.85 -7.46
N ASN A 131 -7.67 -5.67 -6.64
CA ASN A 131 -7.69 -7.10 -6.92
C ASN A 131 -8.52 -7.41 -8.16
N ASP A 132 -9.72 -6.83 -8.27
CA ASP A 132 -10.64 -7.04 -9.38
C ASP A 132 -10.08 -6.44 -10.67
N TYR A 133 -9.53 -5.22 -10.62
CA TYR A 133 -8.91 -4.60 -11.80
C TYR A 133 -7.76 -5.46 -12.36
N PHE A 134 -6.87 -5.96 -11.49
CA PHE A 134 -5.76 -6.77 -11.95
C PHE A 134 -6.16 -8.20 -12.32
N ALA A 135 -7.18 -8.78 -11.68
CA ALA A 135 -7.69 -10.12 -12.02
C ALA A 135 -8.49 -10.16 -13.33
N ASP A 136 -9.26 -9.11 -13.63
CA ASP A 136 -10.16 -9.08 -14.77
C ASP A 136 -9.58 -8.40 -16.01
N ASP A 137 -8.85 -7.28 -15.83
CA ASP A 137 -8.45 -6.40 -16.94
C ASP A 137 -6.96 -6.51 -17.29
N VAL A 138 -6.10 -6.94 -16.36
CA VAL A 138 -4.63 -6.89 -16.53
C VAL A 138 -3.98 -8.28 -16.61
N LEU A 139 -4.40 -9.23 -15.76
CA LEU A 139 -4.00 -10.62 -15.89
C LEU A 139 -4.90 -11.29 -16.92
N PRO A 140 -4.36 -11.86 -18.01
CA PRO A 140 -5.18 -12.66 -18.91
C PRO A 140 -5.76 -13.83 -18.11
N LYS A 141 -7.09 -13.97 -18.09
CA LYS A 141 -7.72 -15.22 -17.66
C LYS A 141 -7.18 -16.30 -18.59
N CYS A 142 -6.38 -17.22 -18.07
CA CYS A 142 -6.08 -18.46 -18.79
C CYS A 142 -7.44 -19.09 -19.12
N LYS A 143 -7.83 -19.02 -20.40
CA LYS A 143 -8.97 -19.75 -20.96
C LYS A 143 -8.55 -21.17 -21.29
#